data_AF-A0A8T4TVN1-F1
#
_entry.id   AF-A0A8T4TVN1-F1
#
_cell.length_a   1.000
_cell.length_b   1.000
_cell.length_c   1.000
_cell.angle_alpha   90.00
_cell.angle_beta   90.00
_cell.angle_gamma   90.00
#
_symmetry.space_group_name_H-M   'P 1'
#
loop_
_entity.id
_entity.type
_entity.pdbx_description
1 polymer ?
#
loop_
_entity_poly.entity_id
_entity_poly.type
_entity_poly.pdbx_seq_one_letter_code
_entity_poly.pdbx_strand_id
1 'polypeptide(L)'
;MHVKWVKSKGKKILDEIRLTKAFCKANKLYGAESYIKGFSGYTLEILTVYYGSFEKLIENSKKWKEGLVIDIEKHYDGLNESKKSPLIVIDPVQNNRNTAAALSKEKFERFIEKAKEFSRNPNESFFEMKSIDDEKLKGALVLGVKILKGKKDIIGSKLLKALDFIADRLKDEGYEVENYDWEWDKNIKFWYFIKENELNEKYKHFGPPIKEEGHLKVFKRKYKNYKLLRDDGRVYVELKRKYKDVFSFVRDLLKHKYLKDKVKEIKLLS
;
A
#
# COMPACT_ATOMS: atom_id res chain seq x y z
N MET A 1 -8.01 27.28 -13.84
CA MET A 1 -7.39 27.08 -15.17
C MET A 1 -7.52 25.62 -15.64
N HIS A 2 -7.12 24.61 -14.85
CA HIS A 2 -7.26 23.19 -15.22
C HIS A 2 -8.68 22.76 -15.65
N VAL A 3 -9.72 23.14 -14.92
CA VAL A 3 -11.12 22.82 -15.28
C VAL A 3 -11.52 23.37 -16.65
N LYS A 4 -11.03 24.56 -17.02
CA LYS A 4 -11.30 25.16 -18.34
C LYS A 4 -10.63 24.34 -19.44
N TRP A 5 -9.38 23.91 -19.24
CA TRP A 5 -8.63 23.09 -20.19
C TRP A 5 -9.30 21.73 -20.46
N VAL A 6 -9.88 21.09 -19.44
CA VAL A 6 -10.56 19.80 -19.60
C VAL A 6 -11.90 19.97 -20.33
N LYS A 7 -12.69 20.97 -19.93
CA LYS A 7 -14.01 21.23 -20.53
C LYS A 7 -13.93 21.60 -22.01
N SER A 8 -12.80 22.14 -22.47
CA SER A 8 -12.64 22.53 -23.87
C SER A 8 -12.35 21.36 -24.84
N LYS A 9 -12.22 20.12 -24.36
CA LYS A 9 -11.82 18.97 -25.21
C LYS A 9 -12.98 18.25 -25.92
N GLY A 10 -14.23 18.66 -25.67
CA GLY A 10 -15.44 18.13 -26.33
C GLY A 10 -16.17 17.02 -25.56
N LYS A 11 -17.43 16.72 -25.91
CA LYS A 11 -18.27 15.79 -25.13
C LYS A 11 -17.75 14.34 -25.15
N LYS A 12 -17.32 13.85 -26.31
CA LYS A 12 -16.86 12.45 -26.48
C LYS A 12 -15.70 12.09 -25.55
N ILE A 13 -14.68 12.94 -25.46
CA ILE A 13 -13.54 12.69 -24.58
C ILE A 13 -13.90 12.80 -23.09
N LEU A 14 -14.94 13.56 -22.71
CA LEU A 14 -15.41 13.61 -21.32
C LEU A 14 -16.01 12.27 -20.89
N ASP A 15 -16.65 11.54 -21.80
CA ASP A 15 -17.15 10.18 -21.52
C ASP A 15 -16.01 9.18 -21.37
N GLU A 16 -14.98 9.26 -22.22
CA GLU A 16 -13.74 8.49 -22.09
C GLU A 16 -13.03 8.75 -20.75
N ILE A 17 -13.02 10.01 -20.29
CA ILE A 17 -12.45 10.39 -18.99
C ILE A 17 -13.25 9.73 -17.85
N ARG A 18 -14.58 9.73 -17.93
CA ARG A 18 -15.44 9.07 -16.93
C ARG A 18 -15.15 7.57 -16.87
N LEU A 19 -15.02 6.93 -18.03
CA LEU A 19 -14.71 5.51 -18.15
C LEU A 19 -13.33 5.19 -17.53
N THR A 20 -12.31 6.00 -17.86
CA THR A 20 -10.96 5.88 -17.30
C THR A 20 -10.95 6.03 -15.77
N LYS A 21 -11.68 7.00 -15.24
CA LYS A 21 -11.81 7.20 -13.79
C LYS A 21 -12.55 6.04 -13.12
N ALA A 22 -13.62 5.53 -13.73
CA ALA A 22 -14.36 4.37 -13.22
C ALA A 22 -13.46 3.14 -13.15
N PHE A 23 -12.71 2.85 -14.22
CA PHE A 23 -11.71 1.77 -14.25
C PHE A 23 -10.68 1.91 -13.12
N CYS A 24 -10.06 3.09 -12.99
CA CYS A 24 -9.05 3.32 -11.96
C CYS A 24 -9.64 3.21 -10.55
N LYS A 25 -10.88 3.68 -10.34
CA LYS A 25 -11.54 3.63 -9.04
C LYS A 25 -11.85 2.19 -8.63
N ALA A 26 -12.46 1.40 -9.53
CA ALA A 26 -12.78 0.00 -9.32
C ALA A 26 -11.52 -0.85 -9.00
N ASN A 27 -10.38 -0.50 -9.60
CA ASN A 27 -9.12 -1.23 -9.42
C ASN A 27 -8.22 -0.69 -8.28
N LYS A 28 -8.73 0.21 -7.43
CA LYS A 28 -7.97 0.87 -6.32
C LYS A 28 -6.72 1.65 -6.79
N LEU A 29 -6.83 2.32 -7.93
CA LEU A 29 -5.78 3.13 -8.57
C LEU A 29 -6.10 4.64 -8.59
N TYR A 30 -7.33 5.03 -8.23
CA TYR A 30 -7.79 6.42 -8.25
C TYR A 30 -7.61 7.11 -6.89
N GLY A 31 -6.85 8.22 -6.88
CA GLY A 31 -6.62 9.06 -5.72
C GLY A 31 -5.13 9.36 -5.51
N ALA A 32 -4.78 10.65 -5.39
CA ALA A 32 -3.40 11.11 -5.17
C ALA A 32 -3.09 11.35 -3.68
N GLU A 33 -4.04 11.04 -2.81
CA GLU A 33 -3.87 11.11 -1.36
C GLU A 33 -2.73 10.21 -0.88
N SER A 34 -2.11 10.61 0.23
CA SER A 34 -0.90 9.97 0.76
C SER A 34 -1.07 8.49 1.12
N TYR A 35 -2.30 8.06 1.36
CA TYR A 35 -2.68 6.69 1.70
C TYR A 35 -3.11 5.84 0.50
N ILE A 36 -3.32 6.46 -0.68
CA ILE A 36 -3.66 5.77 -1.93
C ILE A 36 -2.44 5.72 -2.85
N LYS A 37 -1.76 6.86 -3.01
CA LYS A 37 -0.60 7.04 -3.91
C LYS A 37 -0.87 6.59 -5.35
N GLY A 38 -2.10 6.77 -5.81
CA GLY A 38 -2.56 6.44 -7.16
C GLY A 38 -2.58 7.65 -8.10
N PHE A 39 -3.37 7.56 -9.16
CA PHE A 39 -3.55 8.62 -10.14
C PHE A 39 -4.53 9.67 -9.62
N SER A 40 -4.16 10.95 -9.71
CA SER A 40 -5.13 12.03 -9.47
C SER A 40 -6.18 12.07 -10.58
N GLY A 41 -7.37 12.60 -10.28
CA GLY A 41 -8.40 12.79 -11.30
C GLY A 41 -7.93 13.63 -12.49
N TYR A 42 -7.06 14.62 -12.23
CA TYR A 42 -6.50 15.48 -13.28
C TYR A 42 -5.43 14.77 -14.11
N THR A 43 -4.61 13.91 -13.50
CA THR A 43 -3.65 13.06 -14.21
C THR A 43 -4.37 12.15 -15.20
N LEU A 44 -5.47 11.50 -14.77
CA LEU A 44 -6.27 10.65 -15.65
C LEU A 44 -6.94 11.43 -16.77
N GLU A 45 -7.39 12.66 -16.50
CA GLU A 45 -7.90 13.57 -17.53
C GLU A 45 -6.83 13.84 -18.61
N ILE A 46 -5.62 14.23 -18.21
CA ILE A 46 -4.51 14.49 -19.15
C ILE A 46 -4.17 13.23 -19.95
N LEU A 47 -4.00 12.08 -19.27
CA LEU A 47 -3.67 10.81 -19.92
C LEU A 47 -4.74 10.40 -20.95
N THR A 48 -6.01 10.50 -20.58
CA THR A 48 -7.10 10.15 -21.50
C THR A 48 -7.12 11.08 -22.71
N VAL A 49 -6.93 12.38 -22.51
CA VAL A 49 -6.85 13.37 -23.60
C VAL A 49 -5.65 13.10 -24.50
N TYR A 50 -4.48 12.80 -23.92
CA TYR A 50 -3.25 12.51 -24.66
C TYR A 50 -3.38 11.29 -25.59
N TYR A 51 -3.96 10.20 -25.10
CA TYR A 51 -4.18 9.00 -25.91
C TYR A 51 -5.46 9.05 -26.76
N GLY A 52 -6.40 9.95 -26.44
CA GLY A 52 -7.62 10.22 -27.19
C GLY A 52 -8.81 9.31 -26.90
N SER A 53 -8.62 8.21 -26.16
CA SER A 53 -9.70 7.37 -25.62
C SER A 53 -9.19 6.48 -24.47
N PHE A 54 -10.10 5.91 -23.69
CA PHE A 54 -9.80 4.91 -22.67
C PHE A 54 -9.11 3.69 -23.27
N GLU A 55 -9.65 3.14 -24.37
CA GLU A 55 -9.08 1.96 -25.03
C GLU A 55 -7.64 2.19 -25.50
N LYS A 56 -7.36 3.35 -26.11
CA LYS A 56 -6.01 3.72 -26.53
C LYS A 56 -5.08 3.91 -25.34
N LEU A 57 -5.55 4.51 -24.26
CA LEU A 57 -4.77 4.62 -23.01
C LEU A 57 -4.39 3.23 -22.48
N ILE A 58 -5.34 2.30 -22.41
CA ILE A 58 -5.10 0.92 -21.97
C ILE A 58 -4.11 0.21 -22.89
N GLU A 59 -4.31 0.28 -24.21
CA GLU A 59 -3.43 -0.41 -25.17
C GLU A 59 -1.97 0.05 -25.05
N ASN A 60 -1.77 1.37 -24.92
CA ASN A 60 -0.44 1.95 -24.82
C ASN A 60 0.19 1.73 -23.44
N SER A 61 -0.61 1.73 -22.36
CA SER A 61 -0.08 1.61 -21.00
C SER A 61 0.54 0.26 -20.69
N LYS A 62 0.15 -0.81 -21.40
CA LYS A 62 0.77 -2.15 -21.28
C LYS A 62 2.29 -2.15 -21.49
N LYS A 63 2.81 -1.16 -22.23
CA LYS A 63 4.22 -1.02 -22.60
C LYS A 63 4.94 0.09 -21.80
N TRP A 64 4.25 0.74 -20.86
CA TRP A 64 4.88 1.77 -20.03
C TRP A 64 6.07 1.20 -19.26
N LYS A 65 7.10 2.03 -19.12
CA LYS A 65 8.30 1.77 -18.33
C LYS A 65 8.50 2.92 -17.35
N GLU A 66 9.17 2.64 -16.24
CA GLU A 66 9.54 3.69 -15.28
C GLU A 66 10.32 4.81 -15.97
N GLY A 67 10.02 6.06 -15.63
CA GLY A 67 10.63 7.23 -16.23
C GLY A 67 9.98 7.68 -17.54
N LEU A 68 8.88 7.05 -17.99
CA LEU A 68 8.12 7.53 -19.13
C LEU A 68 7.64 8.96 -18.90
N VAL A 69 7.86 9.83 -19.89
CA VAL A 69 7.38 11.21 -19.90
C VAL A 69 6.22 11.35 -20.88
N ILE A 70 5.10 11.87 -20.41
CA ILE A 70 3.92 12.24 -21.19
C ILE A 70 3.77 13.76 -21.10
N ASP A 71 3.88 14.40 -22.25
CA ASP A 71 3.79 15.85 -22.39
C ASP A 71 2.93 16.19 -23.61
N ILE A 72 1.75 16.76 -23.34
CA ILE A 72 0.77 17.07 -24.38
C ILE A 72 1.08 18.38 -25.13
N GLU A 73 1.73 19.34 -24.47
CA GLU A 73 2.06 20.64 -25.07
C GLU A 73 3.51 20.67 -25.63
N LYS A 74 4.31 19.61 -25.37
CA LYS A 74 5.71 19.45 -25.84
C LYS A 74 6.64 20.58 -25.35
N HIS A 75 6.56 20.88 -24.07
CA HIS A 75 7.34 21.93 -23.41
C HIS A 75 8.23 21.40 -22.26
N TYR A 76 8.41 20.09 -22.16
CA TYR A 76 9.27 19.48 -21.16
C TYR A 76 10.75 19.86 -21.34
N ASP A 77 11.28 20.58 -20.36
CA ASP A 77 12.68 21.03 -20.28
C ASP A 77 13.45 20.34 -19.13
N GLY A 78 12.80 19.41 -18.42
CA GLY A 78 13.36 18.70 -17.28
C GLY A 78 12.57 18.91 -15.98
N LEU A 79 12.77 18.02 -15.01
CA LEU A 79 12.19 18.15 -13.67
C LEU A 79 13.23 17.83 -12.61
N ASN A 80 13.19 18.57 -11.50
CA ASN A 80 13.95 18.24 -10.30
C ASN A 80 13.63 16.81 -9.83
N GLU A 81 14.63 16.11 -9.28
CA GLU A 81 14.49 14.72 -8.79
C GLU A 81 13.30 14.55 -7.83
N SER A 82 13.06 15.51 -6.95
CA SER A 82 11.95 15.47 -5.98
C SER A 82 10.55 15.49 -6.61
N LYS A 83 10.43 15.80 -7.90
CA LYS A 83 9.17 15.81 -8.66
C LYS A 83 9.00 14.57 -9.55
N LYS A 84 10.00 13.68 -9.59
CA LYS A 84 9.94 12.44 -10.36
C LYS A 84 9.10 11.40 -9.64
N SER A 85 8.42 10.60 -10.44
CA SER A 85 7.69 9.41 -10.05
C SER A 85 7.81 8.40 -11.21
N PRO A 86 7.32 7.16 -11.06
CA PRO A 86 7.44 6.14 -12.12
C PRO A 86 6.87 6.59 -13.48
N LEU A 87 5.89 7.50 -13.47
CA LEU A 87 5.33 8.13 -14.65
C LEU A 87 5.39 9.66 -14.49
N ILE A 88 5.95 10.36 -15.47
CA ILE A 88 6.01 11.82 -15.48
C ILE A 88 4.93 12.32 -16.43
N VAL A 89 3.94 13.04 -15.92
CA VAL A 89 2.88 13.66 -16.73
C VAL A 89 2.94 15.16 -16.57
N ILE A 90 3.41 15.86 -17.60
CA ILE A 90 3.59 17.30 -17.59
C ILE A 90 2.23 18.00 -17.60
N ASP A 91 2.05 18.94 -16.66
CA ASP A 91 0.84 19.73 -16.56
C ASP A 91 0.76 20.70 -17.76
N PRO A 92 -0.29 20.65 -18.59
CA PRO A 92 -0.42 21.51 -19.76
C PRO A 92 -0.56 23.00 -19.42
N VAL A 93 -0.85 23.34 -18.16
CA VAL A 93 -0.94 24.72 -17.68
C VAL A 93 0.30 25.13 -16.87
N GLN A 94 1.13 24.16 -16.44
CA GLN A 94 2.29 24.37 -15.58
C GLN A 94 3.44 23.42 -15.97
N ASN A 95 4.24 23.80 -16.98
CA ASN A 95 5.31 22.96 -17.54
C ASN A 95 6.31 22.39 -16.51
N ASN A 96 6.55 23.08 -15.39
CA ASN A 96 7.45 22.66 -14.32
C ASN A 96 6.81 21.71 -13.28
N ARG A 97 5.64 21.14 -13.58
CA ARG A 97 4.85 20.29 -12.67
C ARG A 97 4.58 18.92 -13.26
N ASN A 98 4.95 17.88 -12.50
CA ASN A 98 4.48 16.52 -12.72
C ASN A 98 3.14 16.31 -12.02
N THR A 99 2.06 16.11 -12.78
CA THR A 99 0.74 15.84 -12.20
C THR A 99 0.64 14.43 -11.59
N ALA A 100 1.54 13.51 -11.95
CA ALA A 100 1.62 12.16 -11.42
C ALA A 100 2.66 12.03 -10.27
N ALA A 101 3.09 13.13 -9.64
CA ALA A 101 4.13 13.11 -8.60
C ALA A 101 3.77 12.24 -7.37
N ALA A 102 2.48 12.03 -7.09
CA ALA A 102 2.02 11.19 -5.97
C ALA A 102 1.93 9.69 -6.32
N LEU A 103 2.10 9.31 -7.59
CA LEU A 103 1.95 7.94 -8.05
C LEU A 103 3.11 7.06 -7.52
N SER A 104 2.79 6.01 -6.78
CA SER A 104 3.78 5.03 -6.34
C SER A 104 4.13 4.03 -7.45
N LYS A 105 5.30 3.39 -7.31
CA LYS A 105 5.73 2.29 -8.19
C LYS A 105 4.73 1.14 -8.20
N GLU A 106 4.25 0.73 -7.02
CA GLU A 106 3.22 -0.30 -6.89
C GLU A 106 1.95 0.04 -7.69
N LYS A 107 1.42 1.26 -7.57
CA LYS A 107 0.21 1.66 -8.31
C LYS A 107 0.44 1.80 -9.81
N PHE A 108 1.63 2.23 -10.21
CA PHE A 108 2.04 2.26 -11.61
C PHE A 108 2.09 0.84 -12.22
N GLU A 109 2.78 -0.09 -11.58
CA GLU A 109 2.88 -1.48 -12.03
C GLU A 109 1.51 -2.17 -12.05
N ARG A 110 0.68 -1.94 -11.02
CA ARG A 110 -0.69 -2.47 -10.96
C ARG A 110 -1.58 -1.92 -12.06
N PHE A 111 -1.41 -0.66 -12.48
CA PHE A 111 -2.15 -0.13 -13.63
C PHE A 111 -1.76 -0.84 -14.92
N ILE A 112 -0.47 -1.10 -15.14
CA ILE A 112 0.03 -1.86 -16.29
C ILE A 112 -0.53 -3.28 -16.28
N GLU A 113 -0.54 -3.94 -15.12
CA GLU A 113 -1.12 -5.28 -14.95
C GLU A 113 -2.61 -5.29 -15.30
N LYS A 114 -3.39 -4.37 -14.73
CA LYS A 114 -4.83 -4.26 -15.02
C LYS A 114 -5.14 -3.88 -16.46
N ALA A 115 -4.30 -3.08 -17.10
CA ALA A 115 -4.39 -2.81 -18.52
C ALA A 115 -4.19 -4.09 -19.36
N LYS A 116 -3.19 -4.92 -19.02
CA LYS A 116 -2.94 -6.22 -19.68
C LYS A 116 -4.10 -7.20 -19.47
N GLU A 117 -4.62 -7.31 -18.24
CA GLU A 117 -5.76 -8.16 -17.93
C GLU A 117 -7.02 -7.72 -18.71
N PHE A 118 -7.34 -6.42 -18.68
CA PHE A 118 -8.48 -5.87 -19.40
C PHE A 118 -8.37 -6.12 -20.90
N SER A 119 -7.20 -5.87 -21.53
CA SER A 119 -7.00 -6.14 -22.95
C SER A 119 -7.16 -7.63 -23.33
N ARG A 120 -6.90 -8.56 -22.40
CA ARG A 120 -7.04 -10.00 -22.66
C ARG A 120 -8.48 -10.46 -22.56
N ASN A 121 -9.23 -9.97 -21.57
CA ASN A 121 -10.62 -10.35 -21.34
C ASN A 121 -11.45 -9.16 -20.81
N PRO A 122 -11.87 -8.24 -21.68
CA PRO A 122 -12.65 -7.07 -21.29
C PRO A 122 -13.98 -7.50 -20.67
N ASN A 123 -14.30 -6.97 -19.48
CA ASN A 123 -15.60 -7.21 -18.84
C ASN A 123 -15.97 -6.07 -17.88
N GLU A 124 -17.25 -5.99 -17.54
CA GLU A 124 -17.82 -4.93 -16.69
C GLU A 124 -17.23 -4.91 -15.28
N SER A 125 -16.76 -6.05 -14.78
CA SER A 125 -16.23 -6.15 -13.41
C SER A 125 -14.93 -5.36 -13.18
N PHE A 126 -14.27 -4.87 -14.24
CA PHE A 126 -13.16 -3.91 -14.16
C PHE A 126 -13.61 -2.48 -13.85
N PHE A 127 -14.91 -2.19 -13.93
CA PHE A 127 -15.51 -0.89 -13.64
C PHE A 127 -16.40 -0.92 -12.39
N GLU A 128 -16.63 -2.10 -11.82
CA GLU A 128 -17.37 -2.30 -10.59
C GLU A 128 -16.45 -2.22 -9.37
N MET A 129 -16.79 -1.35 -8.42
CA MET A 129 -16.14 -1.40 -7.11
C MET A 129 -16.56 -2.69 -6.40
N LYS A 130 -15.62 -3.63 -6.30
CA LYS A 130 -15.79 -4.84 -5.50
C LYS A 130 -15.48 -4.48 -4.05
N SER A 131 -16.50 -4.45 -3.19
CA SER A 131 -16.26 -4.53 -1.75
C SER A 131 -15.60 -5.88 -1.46
N ILE A 132 -14.75 -5.93 -0.45
CA ILE A 132 -14.23 -7.24 -0.04
C ILE A 132 -15.39 -8.08 0.51
N ASP A 133 -15.60 -9.24 -0.10
CA ASP A 133 -16.58 -10.19 0.39
C ASP A 133 -16.05 -10.79 1.69
N ASP A 134 -16.90 -10.88 2.72
CA ASP A 134 -16.54 -11.52 3.98
C ASP A 134 -16.16 -13.00 3.75
N GLU A 135 -16.65 -13.63 2.68
CA GLU A 135 -16.19 -14.96 2.26
C GLU A 135 -14.71 -14.99 1.88
N LYS A 136 -14.21 -13.94 1.22
CA LYS A 136 -12.78 -13.83 0.85
C LYS A 136 -11.89 -13.55 2.04
N LEU A 137 -12.47 -13.10 3.16
CA LEU A 137 -11.77 -12.88 4.42
C LEU A 137 -11.77 -14.13 5.32
N LYS A 138 -12.36 -15.24 4.90
CA LYS A 138 -12.28 -16.51 5.64
C LYS A 138 -10.81 -16.90 5.86
N GLY A 139 -10.45 -17.12 7.12
CA GLY A 139 -9.08 -17.45 7.53
C GLY A 139 -8.15 -16.25 7.73
N ALA A 140 -8.59 -15.03 7.45
CA ALA A 140 -7.83 -13.83 7.77
C ALA A 140 -8.08 -13.38 9.23
N LEU A 141 -7.05 -12.78 9.82
CA LEU A 141 -7.19 -11.95 11.02
C LEU A 141 -7.88 -10.65 10.60
N VAL A 142 -9.08 -10.36 11.09
CA VAL A 142 -9.85 -9.17 10.71
C VAL A 142 -10.06 -8.25 11.90
N LEU A 143 -9.74 -6.97 11.70
CA LEU A 143 -9.88 -5.92 12.71
C LEU A 143 -10.85 -4.84 12.25
N GLY A 144 -11.83 -4.50 13.09
CA GLY A 144 -12.71 -3.35 12.93
C GLY A 144 -12.11 -2.11 13.56
N VAL A 145 -12.11 -0.99 12.84
CA VAL A 145 -11.45 0.26 13.27
C VAL A 145 -12.44 1.40 13.32
N LYS A 146 -12.35 2.23 14.37
CA LYS A 146 -13.04 3.53 14.44
C LYS A 146 -12.04 4.67 14.38
N ILE A 147 -12.38 5.69 13.62
CA ILE A 147 -11.52 6.85 13.38
C ILE A 147 -11.70 7.95 14.41
N LEU A 148 -10.63 8.74 14.55
CA LEU A 148 -10.69 10.06 15.16
C LEU A 148 -11.34 11.04 14.15
N LYS A 149 -11.98 12.10 14.66
CA LYS A 149 -12.48 13.18 13.79
C LYS A 149 -11.30 13.88 13.10
N GLY A 150 -11.45 14.26 11.83
CA GLY A 150 -10.40 14.95 11.08
C GLY A 150 -10.65 15.00 9.57
N LYS A 151 -9.71 15.60 8.84
CA LYS A 151 -9.73 15.61 7.37
C LYS A 151 -9.46 14.21 6.82
N LYS A 152 -10.13 13.85 5.72
CA LYS A 152 -10.08 12.50 5.11
C LYS A 152 -8.65 12.00 4.84
N ASP A 153 -7.80 12.83 4.25
CA ASP A 153 -6.40 12.46 3.95
C ASP A 153 -5.55 12.24 5.20
N ILE A 154 -5.74 13.06 6.24
CA ILE A 154 -5.07 12.87 7.53
C ILE A 154 -5.51 11.55 8.18
N ILE A 155 -6.81 11.25 8.14
CA ILE A 155 -7.36 10.00 8.67
C ILE A 155 -6.83 8.81 7.88
N GLY A 156 -6.89 8.84 6.54
CA GLY A 156 -6.38 7.77 5.69
C GLY A 156 -4.90 7.49 5.93
N SER A 157 -4.09 8.54 6.06
CA SER A 157 -2.66 8.41 6.41
C SER A 157 -2.45 7.75 7.77
N LYS A 158 -3.27 8.09 8.77
CA LYS A 158 -3.22 7.45 10.10
C LYS A 158 -3.66 5.99 10.07
N LEU A 159 -4.68 5.65 9.27
CA LEU A 159 -5.16 4.28 9.09
C LEU A 159 -4.09 3.40 8.44
N LEU A 160 -3.49 3.87 7.34
CA LEU A 160 -2.41 3.14 6.67
C LEU A 160 -1.23 2.90 7.61
N LYS A 161 -0.81 3.92 8.38
CA LYS A 161 0.25 3.76 9.40
C LYS A 161 -0.11 2.75 10.50
N ALA A 162 -1.39 2.65 10.87
CA ALA A 162 -1.83 1.67 11.86
C ALA A 162 -1.86 0.25 11.28
N LEU A 163 -2.31 0.09 10.04
CA LEU A 163 -2.28 -1.17 9.28
C LEU A 163 -0.84 -1.70 9.16
N ASP A 164 0.07 -0.87 8.63
CA ASP A 164 1.48 -1.23 8.45
C ASP A 164 2.16 -1.55 9.78
N PHE A 165 1.90 -0.75 10.84
CA PHE A 165 2.45 -1.02 12.16
C PHE A 165 2.03 -2.39 12.71
N ILE A 166 0.80 -2.83 12.50
CA ILE A 166 0.35 -4.15 12.95
C ILE A 166 1.02 -5.24 12.11
N ALA A 167 1.10 -5.08 10.79
CA ALA A 167 1.79 -6.03 9.91
C ALA A 167 3.27 -6.20 10.30
N ASP A 168 3.98 -5.08 10.55
CA ASP A 168 5.38 -5.10 10.98
C ASP A 168 5.54 -5.80 12.32
N ARG A 169 4.63 -5.57 13.28
CA ARG A 169 4.67 -6.23 14.58
C ARG A 169 4.35 -7.72 14.53
N LEU A 170 3.46 -8.15 13.62
CA LEU A 170 3.24 -9.57 13.34
C LEU A 170 4.52 -10.22 12.81
N LYS A 171 5.21 -9.58 11.87
CA LYS A 171 6.49 -10.06 11.32
C LYS A 171 7.60 -10.08 12.38
N ASP A 172 7.71 -9.04 13.20
CA ASP A 172 8.68 -8.96 14.31
C ASP A 172 8.50 -10.13 15.30
N GLU A 173 7.26 -10.51 15.57
CA GLU A 173 6.93 -11.65 16.43
C GLU A 173 7.15 -13.00 15.71
N GLY A 174 7.38 -13.00 14.40
CA GLY A 174 7.72 -14.18 13.61
C GLY A 174 6.56 -14.83 12.87
N TYR A 175 5.43 -14.13 12.72
CA TYR A 175 4.33 -14.57 11.86
C TYR A 175 4.65 -14.28 10.39
N GLU A 176 4.37 -15.24 9.51
CA GLU A 176 4.45 -15.07 8.05
C GLU A 176 3.15 -14.44 7.54
N VAL A 177 3.17 -13.13 7.29
CA VAL A 177 2.05 -12.38 6.72
C VAL A 177 2.13 -12.41 5.20
N GLU A 178 1.28 -13.20 4.55
CA GLU A 178 1.27 -13.38 3.10
C GLU A 178 0.73 -12.15 2.37
N ASN A 179 -0.34 -11.55 2.89
CA ASN A 179 -0.98 -10.36 2.35
C ASN A 179 -1.76 -9.63 3.45
N TYR A 180 -1.86 -8.31 3.34
CA TYR A 180 -2.72 -7.50 4.18
C TYR A 180 -3.19 -6.26 3.41
N ASP A 181 -4.42 -5.83 3.64
CA ASP A 181 -5.00 -4.64 3.02
C ASP A 181 -6.14 -4.13 3.94
N TRP A 182 -6.79 -3.06 3.52
CA TRP A 182 -7.86 -2.41 4.26
C TRP A 182 -8.95 -1.89 3.35
N GLU A 183 -10.09 -1.61 3.97
CA GLU A 183 -11.23 -0.98 3.32
C GLU A 183 -11.78 0.13 4.21
N TRP A 184 -12.14 1.25 3.58
CA TRP A 184 -12.85 2.36 4.23
C TRP A 184 -14.03 2.77 3.36
N ASP A 185 -15.12 2.04 3.55
CA ASP A 185 -16.44 2.39 3.04
C ASP A 185 -17.33 2.88 4.21
N LYS A 186 -18.43 2.17 4.55
CA LYS A 186 -19.25 2.49 5.74
C LYS A 186 -18.52 2.24 7.07
N ASN A 187 -17.79 1.14 7.14
CA ASN A 187 -16.95 0.74 8.27
C ASN A 187 -15.51 0.60 7.80
N ILE A 188 -14.57 0.59 8.74
CA ILE A 188 -13.15 0.39 8.43
C ILE A 188 -12.74 -1.00 8.91
N LYS A 189 -12.22 -1.79 7.99
CA LYS A 189 -11.68 -3.12 8.25
C LYS A 189 -10.20 -3.16 7.85
N PHE A 190 -9.37 -3.76 8.69
CA PHE A 190 -8.03 -4.23 8.34
C PHE A 190 -8.08 -5.76 8.30
N TRP A 191 -7.37 -6.37 7.36
CA TRP A 191 -7.22 -7.83 7.34
C TRP A 191 -5.77 -8.24 7.05
N TYR A 192 -5.38 -9.37 7.61
CA TYR A 192 -4.06 -9.96 7.44
C TYR A 192 -4.23 -11.46 7.20
N PHE A 193 -3.71 -11.94 6.08
CA PHE A 193 -3.56 -13.37 5.80
C PHE A 193 -2.25 -13.83 6.39
N ILE A 194 -2.37 -14.72 7.38
CA ILE A 194 -1.25 -15.23 8.15
C ILE A 194 -1.23 -16.73 7.93
N LYS A 195 -0.08 -17.25 7.52
CA LYS A 195 0.07 -18.65 7.13
C LYS A 195 -0.23 -19.63 8.28
N GLU A 196 0.22 -19.27 9.48
CA GLU A 196 0.01 -20.06 10.70
C GLU A 196 -0.43 -19.15 11.85
N ASN A 197 -1.54 -19.50 12.50
CA ASN A 197 -2.08 -18.74 13.63
C ASN A 197 -1.39 -19.05 14.97
N GLU A 198 -0.63 -20.15 15.02
CA GLU A 198 0.11 -20.58 16.20
C GLU A 198 1.59 -20.72 15.87
N LEU A 199 2.45 -20.26 16.79
CA LEU A 199 3.90 -20.42 16.69
C LEU A 199 4.41 -21.34 17.79
N ASN A 200 5.57 -21.94 17.54
CA ASN A 200 6.30 -22.72 18.54
C ASN A 200 6.54 -21.91 19.82
N GLU A 201 6.43 -22.58 20.97
CA GLU A 201 6.58 -21.95 22.30
C GLU A 201 7.91 -21.21 22.47
N LYS A 202 8.95 -21.69 21.78
CA LYS A 202 10.28 -21.11 21.82
C LYS A 202 10.65 -20.49 20.48
N TYR A 203 11.45 -19.42 20.53
CA TYR A 203 12.04 -18.81 19.35
C TYR A 203 13.55 -18.60 19.54
N LYS A 204 14.28 -18.59 18.42
CA LYS A 204 15.71 -18.28 18.40
C LYS A 204 15.90 -16.76 18.51
N HIS A 205 16.42 -16.29 19.63
CA HIS A 205 16.85 -14.91 19.78
C HIS A 205 18.33 -14.79 19.40
N PHE A 206 18.58 -14.33 18.17
CA PHE A 206 19.93 -14.16 17.65
C PHE A 206 20.65 -12.99 18.33
N GLY A 207 21.89 -13.27 18.73
CA GLY A 207 22.85 -12.29 19.21
C GLY A 207 23.84 -11.87 18.13
N PRO A 208 24.94 -11.21 18.53
CA PRO A 208 25.95 -10.73 17.60
C PRO A 208 26.71 -11.88 16.92
N PRO A 209 27.43 -11.59 15.81
CA PRO A 209 28.40 -12.52 15.24
C PRO A 209 29.43 -12.98 16.27
N ILE A 210 29.90 -14.22 16.16
CA ILE A 210 30.85 -14.84 17.11
C ILE A 210 32.16 -14.04 17.20
N LYS A 211 32.57 -13.38 16.11
CA LYS A 211 33.81 -12.61 15.99
C LYS A 211 33.77 -11.28 16.76
N GLU A 212 32.59 -10.79 17.13
CA GLU A 212 32.44 -9.53 17.87
C GLU A 212 32.51 -9.75 19.38
N GLU A 213 33.72 -9.99 19.90
CA GLU A 213 33.92 -10.41 21.30
C GLU A 213 33.32 -9.44 22.34
N GLY A 214 33.40 -8.13 22.09
CA GLY A 214 32.85 -7.11 22.97
C GLY A 214 31.33 -7.24 23.11
N HIS A 215 30.61 -7.31 21.99
CA HIS A 215 29.15 -7.48 21.97
C HIS A 215 28.74 -8.86 22.49
N LEU A 216 29.53 -9.88 22.21
CA LEU A 216 29.29 -11.23 22.69
C LEU A 216 29.32 -11.31 24.23
N LYS A 217 30.26 -10.60 24.90
CA LYS A 217 30.30 -10.52 26.37
C LYS A 217 29.03 -9.89 26.95
N VAL A 218 28.54 -8.81 26.35
CA VAL A 218 27.29 -8.14 26.77
C VAL A 218 26.09 -9.07 26.60
N PHE A 219 25.98 -9.75 25.45
CA PHE A 219 24.90 -10.70 25.19
C PHE A 219 24.91 -11.87 26.18
N LYS A 220 26.07 -12.50 26.41
CA LYS A 220 26.24 -13.58 27.40
C LYS A 220 25.83 -13.15 28.80
N ARG A 221 26.20 -11.93 29.21
CA ARG A 221 25.81 -11.40 30.54
C ARG A 221 24.29 -11.21 30.66
N LYS A 222 23.65 -10.68 29.61
CA LYS A 222 22.18 -10.48 29.57
C LYS A 222 21.42 -11.80 29.64
N TYR A 223 21.91 -12.83 28.95
CA TYR A 223 21.27 -14.15 28.86
C TYR A 223 22.00 -15.24 29.66
N LYS A 224 22.62 -14.89 30.79
CA LYS A 224 23.45 -15.79 31.60
C LYS A 224 22.74 -17.07 32.08
N ASN A 225 21.41 -17.03 32.21
CA ASN A 225 20.58 -18.14 32.65
C ASN A 225 20.09 -19.04 31.49
N TYR A 226 20.50 -18.75 30.25
CA TYR A 226 20.08 -19.48 29.06
C TYR A 226 21.29 -20.19 28.44
N LYS A 227 21.04 -21.37 27.85
CA LYS A 227 22.05 -22.08 27.07
C LYS A 227 22.36 -21.29 25.79
N LEU A 228 23.61 -20.89 25.62
CA LEU A 228 24.10 -20.23 24.42
C LEU A 228 24.33 -21.27 23.32
N LEU A 229 23.68 -21.10 22.18
CA LEU A 229 23.77 -21.96 21.00
C LEU A 229 24.40 -21.19 19.83
N ARG A 230 24.77 -21.89 18.75
CA ARG A 230 25.44 -21.31 17.57
C ARG A 230 24.73 -21.76 16.31
N ASP A 231 24.53 -20.83 15.40
CA ASP A 231 23.92 -21.07 14.09
C ASP A 231 24.52 -20.06 13.11
N ASP A 232 25.04 -20.56 11.99
CA ASP A 232 25.66 -19.79 10.90
C ASP A 232 26.51 -18.57 11.35
N GLY A 233 27.56 -18.81 12.14
CA GLY A 233 28.50 -17.76 12.57
C GLY A 233 27.96 -16.76 13.61
N ARG A 234 26.72 -16.93 14.07
CA ARG A 234 26.10 -16.13 15.14
C ARG A 234 25.80 -16.97 16.37
N VAL A 235 25.70 -16.32 17.53
CA VAL A 235 25.18 -16.96 18.74
C VAL A 235 23.69 -16.70 18.88
N TYR A 236 22.96 -17.60 19.53
CA TYR A 236 21.56 -17.38 19.88
C TYR A 236 21.20 -18.06 21.21
N VAL A 237 20.05 -17.69 21.75
CA VAL A 237 19.40 -18.38 22.88
C VAL A 237 17.96 -18.71 22.51
N GLU A 238 17.43 -19.79 23.07
CA GLU A 238 16.01 -20.12 22.96
C GLU A 238 15.23 -19.43 24.07
N LEU A 239 14.34 -18.51 23.70
CA LEU A 239 13.46 -17.82 24.64
C LEU A 239 12.03 -18.31 24.49
N LYS A 240 11.28 -18.33 25.59
CA LYS A 240 9.84 -18.58 25.54
C LYS A 240 9.11 -17.35 25.02
N ARG A 241 8.17 -17.56 24.11
CA ARG A 241 7.26 -16.52 23.63
C ARG A 241 6.28 -16.11 24.71
N LYS A 242 5.86 -14.85 24.67
CA LYS A 242 4.79 -14.34 25.53
C LYS A 242 3.42 -14.87 25.10
N TYR A 243 3.22 -15.05 23.79
CA TYR A 243 1.99 -15.53 23.18
C TYR A 243 2.31 -16.64 22.17
N LYS A 244 1.49 -17.69 22.15
CA LYS A 244 1.59 -18.78 21.17
C LYS A 244 0.66 -18.55 19.98
N ASP A 245 -0.51 -18.00 20.24
CA ASP A 245 -1.51 -17.69 19.23
C ASP A 245 -1.52 -16.21 18.83
N VAL A 246 -1.82 -15.96 17.55
CA VAL A 246 -1.85 -14.63 16.98
C VAL A 246 -2.90 -13.74 17.62
N PHE A 247 -4.05 -14.30 18.02
CA PHE A 247 -5.16 -13.54 18.58
C PHE A 247 -4.80 -12.95 19.95
N SER A 248 -4.14 -13.71 20.80
CA SER A 248 -3.65 -13.24 22.10
C SER A 248 -2.58 -12.17 21.94
N PHE A 249 -1.64 -12.36 21.01
CA PHE A 249 -0.64 -11.34 20.67
C PHE A 249 -1.30 -10.04 20.21
N VAL A 250 -2.22 -10.13 19.25
CA VAL A 250 -2.91 -8.98 18.67
C VAL A 250 -3.73 -8.26 19.74
N ARG A 251 -4.47 -8.98 20.60
CA ARG A 251 -5.24 -8.37 21.71
C ARG A 251 -4.36 -7.53 22.64
N ASP A 252 -3.11 -7.94 22.88
CA ASP A 252 -2.14 -7.14 23.64
C ASP A 252 -1.62 -5.96 22.81
N LEU A 253 -1.26 -6.21 21.55
CA LEU A 253 -0.76 -5.20 20.62
C LEU A 253 -1.75 -4.04 20.42
N LEU A 254 -3.06 -4.31 20.37
CA LEU A 254 -4.10 -3.26 20.23
C LEU A 254 -4.10 -2.25 21.39
N LYS A 255 -3.47 -2.56 22.53
CA LYS A 255 -3.32 -1.63 23.66
C LYS A 255 -2.13 -0.69 23.51
N HIS A 256 -1.27 -0.92 22.52
CA HIS A 256 -0.04 -0.16 22.29
C HIS A 256 -0.33 1.33 22.02
N LYS A 257 0.43 2.21 22.69
CA LYS A 257 0.24 3.67 22.64
C LYS A 257 0.21 4.22 21.20
N TYR A 258 1.12 3.72 20.36
CA TYR A 258 1.17 4.12 18.95
C TYR A 258 -0.17 3.98 18.23
N LEU A 259 -0.89 2.87 18.42
CA LEU A 259 -2.18 2.63 17.77
C LEU A 259 -3.26 3.57 18.32
N LYS A 260 -3.27 3.78 19.64
CA LYS A 260 -4.20 4.72 20.30
C LYS A 260 -4.04 6.16 19.81
N ASP A 261 -2.84 6.55 19.37
CA ASP A 261 -2.58 7.88 18.81
C ASP A 261 -3.04 8.02 17.34
N LYS A 262 -3.24 6.90 16.63
CA LYS A 262 -3.66 6.89 15.21
C LYS A 262 -5.16 6.76 15.05
N VAL A 263 -5.81 5.94 15.86
CA VAL A 263 -7.23 5.60 15.69
C VAL A 263 -7.96 5.62 17.04
N LYS A 264 -9.28 5.81 16.99
CA LYS A 264 -10.10 5.93 18.21
C LYS A 264 -10.26 4.58 18.90
N GLU A 265 -10.45 3.53 18.11
CA GLU A 265 -10.73 2.18 18.60
C GLU A 265 -10.32 1.15 17.54
N ILE A 266 -9.76 0.03 17.95
CA ILE A 266 -9.54 -1.16 17.11
C ILE A 266 -10.07 -2.36 17.87
N LYS A 267 -10.81 -3.24 17.19
CA LYS A 267 -11.38 -4.46 17.75
C LYS A 267 -11.12 -5.64 16.82
N LEU A 268 -10.82 -6.78 17.42
CA LEU A 268 -10.78 -8.06 16.71
C LEU A 268 -12.21 -8.46 16.30
N LEU A 269 -12.41 -8.80 15.04
CA LEU A 269 -13.68 -9.27 14.48
C LEU A 269 -13.65 -10.77 14.20
N SER A 270 -12.55 -11.27 13.63
CA SER A 270 -12.30 -12.69 13.37
C SER A 270 -10.82 -13.00 13.37
#